data_AF-A0A1H1UI79-F1
#
_entry.id   AF-A0A1H1UI79-F1
#
_cell.length_a   1.000
_cell.length_b   1.000
_cell.length_c   1.000
_cell.angle_alpha   90.00
_cell.angle_beta   90.00
_cell.angle_gamma   90.00
#
_symmetry.space_group_name_H-M   'P 1'
#
loop_
_entity.id
_entity.type
_entity.pdbx_description
1 polymer ?
#
loop_
_entity_poly.entity_id
_entity_poly.type
_entity_poly.pdbx_seq_one_letter_code
_entity_poly.pdbx_strand_id
1 'polypeptide(L)'
;MTNDHEVWFVLTFGGLFFGLGFISIFGHVYLYFFQMQKIMGFLSNSQGVLARKSFLSGGLAGIYFVLIGVGSFLVFPSWAIKSGALDKEDYLSFPRGLLGMIRFFYIASLGSGVSMIVFLIGRKYMGWIE
;
A
#
# COMPACT_ATOMS: atom_id res chain seq x y z
N MET A 1 31.72 12.76 18.53
CA MET A 1 30.85 12.02 19.46
C MET A 1 29.53 11.84 18.74
N THR A 2 29.21 10.62 18.30
CA THR A 2 27.88 10.34 17.75
C THR A 2 26.87 10.52 18.88
N ASN A 3 25.86 11.36 18.67
CA ASN A 3 24.90 11.67 19.69
C ASN A 3 23.93 10.48 19.81
N ASP A 4 23.73 9.91 21.00
CA ASP A 4 22.93 8.69 21.15
C ASP A 4 21.50 8.85 20.58
N HIS A 5 20.97 10.08 20.65
CA HIS A 5 19.67 10.44 20.07
C HIS A 5 19.60 10.29 18.55
N GLU A 6 20.70 10.57 17.85
CA GLU A 6 20.79 10.40 16.40
C GLU A 6 20.78 8.92 16.01
N VAL A 7 21.49 8.08 16.77
CA VAL A 7 21.54 6.63 16.55
C VAL A 7 20.15 6.03 16.75
N TRP A 8 19.47 6.40 17.85
CA TRP A 8 18.10 5.94 18.12
C TRP A 8 17.11 6.43 17.05
N PHE A 9 17.26 7.65 16.54
CA PHE A 9 16.44 8.17 15.47
C PHE A 9 16.60 7.35 14.17
N VAL A 10 17.85 7.10 13.75
CA VAL A 10 18.12 6.30 12.54
C VAL A 10 17.63 4.87 12.68
N LEU A 11 17.89 4.22 13.82
CA LEU A 11 17.45 2.85 14.05
C LEU A 11 15.92 2.75 14.06
N THR A 12 15.23 3.71 14.67
CA THR A 12 13.77 3.69 14.77
C THR A 12 13.12 3.97 13.41
N PHE A 13 13.41 5.11 12.77
CA PHE A 13 12.74 5.49 11.54
C PHE A 13 13.27 4.76 10.30
N GLY A 14 14.58 4.51 10.26
CA GLY A 14 15.19 3.66 9.24
C GLY A 14 14.73 2.21 9.38
N GLY A 15 14.74 1.66 10.60
CA GLY A 15 14.23 0.31 10.87
C GLY A 15 12.75 0.16 10.53
N LEU A 16 11.91 1.13 10.88
CA LEU A 16 10.50 1.15 10.49
C LEU A 16 10.33 1.23 8.98
N PHE A 17 11.08 2.08 8.28
CA PHE A 17 11.03 2.18 6.82
C PHE A 17 11.36 0.84 6.15
N PHE A 18 12.50 0.23 6.52
CA PHE A 18 12.94 -1.04 5.94
C PHE A 18 12.03 -2.19 6.33
N GLY A 19 11.63 -2.29 7.60
CA GLY A 19 10.76 -3.35 8.10
C GLY A 19 9.37 -3.32 7.46
N LEU A 20 8.69 -2.17 7.50
CA LEU A 20 7.38 -1.99 6.88
C LEU A 20 7.46 -2.07 5.35
N GLY A 21 8.53 -1.55 4.75
CA GLY A 21 8.79 -1.63 3.32
C GLY A 21 8.95 -3.08 2.86
N PHE A 22 9.72 -3.88 3.58
CA PHE A 22 9.90 -5.30 3.30
C PHE A 22 8.58 -6.06 3.41
N ILE A 23 7.85 -5.90 4.52
CA ILE A 23 6.53 -6.51 4.70
C ILE A 23 5.58 -6.12 3.56
N SER A 24 5.61 -4.86 3.15
CA SER A 24 4.78 -4.38 2.06
C SER A 24 5.15 -5.00 0.72
N ILE A 25 6.44 -5.07 0.38
CA ILE A 25 6.90 -5.67 -0.88
C ILE A 25 6.50 -7.15 -0.95
N PHE A 26 6.81 -7.93 0.09
CA PHE A 26 6.45 -9.35 0.13
C PHE A 26 4.93 -9.55 0.15
N GLY A 27 4.19 -8.69 0.84
CA GLY A 27 2.74 -8.69 0.84
C GLY A 27 2.14 -8.43 -0.54
N HIS A 28 2.65 -7.45 -1.27
CA HIS A 28 2.20 -7.13 -2.63
C HIS A 28 2.56 -8.24 -3.62
N VAL A 29 3.75 -8.85 -3.48
CA VAL A 29 4.16 -10.02 -4.26
C VAL A 29 3.24 -11.22 -3.98
N TYR A 30 2.93 -11.48 -2.71
CA TYR A 30 2.00 -12.54 -2.33
C TYR A 30 0.59 -12.30 -2.89
N LEU A 31 0.05 -11.09 -2.74
CA LEU A 31 -1.26 -10.72 -3.28
C LEU A 31 -1.28 -10.85 -4.81
N TYR A 32 -0.19 -10.48 -5.48
CA TYR A 32 -0.06 -10.63 -6.92
C TYR A 32 -0.16 -12.10 -7.36
N PHE A 33 0.70 -12.97 -6.84
CA PHE A 33 0.77 -14.35 -7.31
C PHE A 33 -0.43 -15.20 -6.89
N PHE A 34 -0.97 -14.98 -5.70
CA PHE A 34 -1.93 -15.92 -5.10
C PHE A 34 -3.37 -15.39 -5.03
N GLN A 35 -3.57 -14.07 -5.10
CA GLN A 35 -4.88 -13.47 -4.83
C GLN A 35 -5.38 -12.53 -5.92
N MET A 36 -4.55 -12.09 -6.86
CA MET A 36 -4.93 -11.07 -7.86
C MET A 36 -6.13 -11.49 -8.71
N GLN A 37 -6.16 -12.74 -9.19
CA GLN A 37 -7.30 -13.25 -9.95
C GLN A 37 -8.60 -13.26 -9.13
N LYS A 38 -8.52 -13.59 -7.83
CA LYS A 38 -9.67 -13.55 -6.92
C LYS A 38 -10.13 -12.12 -6.66
N ILE A 39 -9.22 -11.20 -6.40
CA ILE A 39 -9.51 -9.78 -6.20
C ILE A 39 -10.24 -9.20 -7.42
N MET A 40 -9.73 -9.46 -8.61
CA MET A 40 -10.35 -9.00 -9.87
C MET A 40 -11.70 -9.65 -10.14
N GLY A 41 -11.90 -10.90 -9.69
CA GLY A 41 -13.17 -11.62 -9.81
C GLY A 41 -14.26 -11.05 -8.89
N PHE A 42 -13.92 -10.72 -7.63
CA PHE A 42 -14.87 -10.12 -6.69
C PHE A 42 -15.19 -8.65 -7.00
N LEU A 43 -14.32 -7.97 -7.74
CA LEU A 43 -14.47 -6.55 -8.09
C LEU A 43 -14.80 -6.37 -9.57
N SER A 44 -15.42 -7.36 -10.19
CA SER A 44 -15.65 -7.37 -11.64
C SER A 44 -16.65 -6.33 -12.11
N ASN A 45 -17.56 -5.85 -11.24
CA ASN A 45 -18.53 -4.81 -11.59
C ASN A 45 -18.04 -3.39 -11.26
N SER A 46 -16.93 -3.30 -10.51
CA SER A 46 -16.36 -2.04 -10.07
C SER A 46 -15.59 -1.32 -11.19
N GLN A 47 -16.13 -0.22 -11.70
CA GLN A 47 -15.56 0.52 -12.85
C GLN A 47 -14.12 1.01 -12.61
N GLY A 48 -13.78 1.41 -11.39
CA GLY A 48 -12.42 1.85 -11.05
C GLY A 48 -11.38 0.72 -11.12
N VAL A 49 -11.81 -0.52 -10.96
CA VAL A 49 -10.97 -1.72 -11.07
C VAL A 49 -10.85 -2.15 -12.54
N LEU A 50 -11.96 -2.09 -13.28
CA LEU A 50 -11.98 -2.35 -14.72
C LEU A 50 -11.11 -1.37 -15.50
N ALA A 51 -11.16 -0.08 -15.18
CA ALA A 51 -10.31 0.95 -15.79
C ALA A 51 -8.81 0.68 -15.58
N ARG A 52 -8.46 -0.03 -14.50
CA ARG A 52 -7.07 -0.38 -14.17
C ARG A 52 -6.66 -1.76 -14.69
N LYS A 53 -7.60 -2.59 -15.16
CA LYS A 53 -7.35 -3.93 -15.69
C LYS A 53 -6.36 -3.92 -16.87
N SER A 54 -6.36 -2.86 -17.68
CA SER A 54 -5.41 -2.67 -18.78
C SER A 54 -3.95 -2.59 -18.33
N PHE A 55 -3.68 -2.13 -17.10
CA PHE A 55 -2.32 -2.05 -16.57
C PHE A 55 -1.79 -3.40 -16.06
N LEU A 56 -2.62 -4.45 -15.99
CA LEU A 56 -2.17 -5.79 -15.63
C LEU A 56 -1.20 -6.38 -16.67
N SER A 57 -1.29 -5.98 -17.93
CA SER A 57 -0.36 -6.39 -18.99
C SER A 57 0.96 -5.60 -18.96
N GLY A 58 1.05 -4.52 -18.18
CA GLY A 58 2.23 -3.65 -18.06
C GLY A 58 3.37 -4.20 -17.22
N GLY A 59 3.40 -5.50 -16.93
CA GLY A 59 4.41 -6.16 -16.10
C GLY A 59 4.31 -5.79 -14.61
N LEU A 60 5.38 -6.06 -13.85
CA LEU A 60 5.40 -5.95 -12.38
C LEU A 60 5.01 -4.55 -11.88
N ALA A 61 5.46 -3.49 -12.55
CA ALA A 61 5.16 -2.11 -12.17
C ALA A 61 3.67 -1.76 -12.40
N GLY A 62 3.10 -2.17 -13.54
CA GLY A 62 1.68 -1.95 -13.83
C GLY A 62 0.78 -2.69 -12.85
N ILE A 63 1.11 -3.95 -12.57
CA ILE A 63 0.43 -4.76 -11.56
C ILE A 63 0.47 -4.12 -10.18
N TYR A 64 1.65 -3.65 -9.74
CA TYR A 64 1.80 -2.98 -8.46
C TYR A 64 0.92 -1.73 -8.37
N PHE A 65 0.84 -0.96 -9.46
CA PHE A 65 -0.04 0.21 -9.56
C PHE A 65 -1.54 -0.15 -9.48
N VAL A 66 -1.96 -1.26 -10.10
CA VAL A 66 -3.33 -1.79 -9.96
C VAL A 66 -3.59 -2.17 -8.51
N LEU A 67 -2.65 -2.88 -7.87
CA LEU A 67 -2.83 -3.43 -6.52
C LEU A 67 -2.91 -2.32 -5.46
N ILE A 68 -2.07 -1.29 -5.56
CA ILE A 68 -2.18 -0.07 -4.73
C ILE A 68 -3.51 0.65 -4.99
N GLY A 69 -3.91 0.75 -6.25
CA GLY A 69 -5.18 1.38 -6.64
C GLY A 69 -6.40 0.70 -6.03
N VAL A 70 -6.47 -0.62 -6.20
CA VAL A 70 -7.53 -1.45 -5.63
C VAL A 70 -7.46 -1.41 -4.10
N GLY A 71 -6.26 -1.47 -3.54
CA GLY A 71 -6.02 -1.35 -2.11
C GLY A 71 -6.57 -0.04 -1.53
N SER A 72 -6.37 1.08 -2.21
CA SER A 72 -6.86 2.39 -1.75
C SER A 72 -8.39 2.45 -1.77
N PHE A 73 -9.05 1.87 -2.79
CA PHE A 73 -10.51 1.76 -2.83
C PHE A 73 -11.06 0.92 -1.68
N LEU A 74 -10.37 -0.16 -1.32
CA LEU A 74 -10.78 -1.06 -0.24
C LEU A 74 -10.47 -0.51 1.16
N VAL A 75 -9.47 0.36 1.30
CA VAL A 75 -9.15 1.07 2.54
C VAL A 75 -10.11 2.24 2.76
N PHE A 76 -10.48 2.95 1.69
CA PHE A 76 -11.42 4.08 1.73
C PHE A 76 -12.71 3.79 0.92
N PRO A 77 -13.51 2.78 1.33
CA PRO A 77 -14.64 2.31 0.54
C PRO A 77 -15.75 3.36 0.43
N SER A 78 -15.97 4.18 1.45
CA SER A 78 -16.99 5.24 1.43
C SER A 78 -16.73 6.28 0.33
N TRP A 79 -15.46 6.67 0.15
CA TRP A 79 -15.06 7.59 -0.91
C TRP A 79 -15.12 6.92 -2.29
N ALA A 80 -14.63 5.68 -2.39
CA ALA A 80 -14.64 4.93 -3.64
C ALA A 80 -16.07 4.66 -4.15
N ILE A 81 -17.00 4.29 -3.27
CA ILE A 81 -18.42 4.10 -3.59
C ILE A 81 -19.07 5.42 -4.02
N LYS A 82 -18.80 6.52 -3.29
CA LYS A 82 -19.34 7.85 -3.64
C LYS A 82 -18.85 8.34 -5.01
N SER A 83 -17.62 7.99 -5.38
CA SER A 83 -17.05 8.33 -6.68
C SER A 83 -17.49 7.40 -7.83
N GLY A 84 -18.23 6.32 -7.54
CA GLY A 84 -18.60 5.29 -8.52
C GLY A 84 -17.44 4.37 -8.93
N ALA A 85 -16.28 4.48 -8.28
CA ALA A 85 -15.10 3.65 -8.58
C ALA A 85 -15.23 2.22 -8.04
N LEU A 86 -15.96 2.04 -6.93
CA LEU A 86 -16.18 0.76 -6.27
C LEU A 86 -17.68 0.51 -6.16
N ASP A 87 -18.12 -0.67 -6.60
CA ASP A 87 -19.51 -1.08 -6.40
C ASP A 87 -19.75 -1.54 -4.95
N LYS A 88 -20.93 -1.22 -4.42
CA LYS A 88 -21.27 -1.50 -3.02
C LYS A 88 -21.52 -2.99 -2.78
N GLU A 89 -22.11 -3.70 -3.75
CA GLU A 89 -22.39 -5.13 -3.63
C GLU A 89 -21.11 -5.96 -3.75
N ASP A 90 -20.24 -5.57 -4.69
CA ASP A 90 -18.88 -6.13 -4.82
C ASP A 90 -18.09 -5.97 -3.50
N TYR A 91 -18.17 -4.81 -2.85
CA TYR A 91 -17.49 -4.58 -1.57
C TYR A 91 -18.08 -5.40 -0.41
N LEU A 92 -19.41 -5.55 -0.33
CA LEU A 92 -20.08 -6.30 0.74
C LEU A 92 -19.87 -7.82 0.63
N SER A 93 -19.77 -8.34 -0.59
CA SER A 93 -19.49 -9.75 -0.87
C SER A 93 -18.01 -10.12 -0.73
N PHE A 94 -17.12 -9.12 -0.62
CA PHE A 94 -15.68 -9.34 -0.58
C PHE A 94 -15.24 -10.12 0.67
N PRO A 95 -14.38 -11.14 0.53
CA PRO A 95 -13.94 -11.95 1.66
C PRO A 95 -13.17 -11.13 2.69
N ARG A 96 -13.68 -11.08 3.93
CA ARG A 96 -13.13 -10.26 5.02
C ARG A 96 -11.67 -10.53 5.34
N GLY A 97 -11.22 -11.79 5.24
CA GLY A 97 -9.82 -12.16 5.45
C GLY A 97 -8.89 -11.53 4.40
N LEU A 98 -9.29 -11.57 3.13
CA LEU A 98 -8.54 -10.95 2.04
C LEU A 98 -8.58 -9.42 2.14
N LEU A 99 -9.72 -8.85 2.53
CA LEU A 99 -9.86 -7.42 2.79
C LEU A 99 -8.88 -6.95 3.87
N GLY A 100 -8.80 -7.71 4.97
CA GLY A 100 -7.86 -7.44 6.07
C GLY A 100 -6.42 -7.48 5.61
N MET A 101 -6.03 -8.49 4.82
CA MET A 101 -4.66 -8.60 4.27
C MET A 101 -4.31 -7.41 3.37
N ILE A 102 -5.20 -7.04 2.44
CA ILE A 102 -4.97 -5.91 1.53
C ILE A 102 -4.82 -4.61 2.32
N ARG A 103 -5.70 -4.37 3.30
CA ARG A 103 -5.62 -3.20 4.18
C ARG A 103 -4.32 -3.18 4.97
N PHE A 104 -3.91 -4.31 5.53
CA PHE A 104 -2.67 -4.42 6.29
C PHE A 104 -1.45 -4.06 5.43
N PHE A 105 -1.30 -4.66 4.24
CA PHE A 105 -0.16 -4.37 3.36
C PHE A 105 -0.18 -2.94 2.80
N TYR A 106 -1.36 -2.39 2.56
CA TYR A 106 -1.50 -0.99 2.15
C TYR A 106 -1.12 -0.02 3.27
N ILE A 107 -1.62 -0.25 4.50
CA ILE A 107 -1.25 0.56 5.67
C ILE A 107 0.24 0.42 5.98
N ALA A 108 0.82 -0.77 5.85
CA ALA A 108 2.26 -0.98 5.99
C ALA A 108 3.05 -0.19 4.93
N SER A 109 2.57 -0.17 3.68
CA SER A 109 3.18 0.66 2.61
C SER A 109 3.13 2.15 2.96
N LEU A 110 1.97 2.64 3.42
CA LEU A 110 1.81 4.03 3.84
C LEU A 110 2.70 4.37 5.03
N GLY A 111 2.74 3.48 6.04
CA GLY A 111 3.60 3.63 7.20
C GLY A 111 5.07 3.72 6.83
N SER A 112 5.53 2.86 5.93
CA SER A 112 6.89 2.93 5.37
C SER A 112 7.14 4.28 4.70
N GLY A 113 6.24 4.74 3.82
CA GLY A 113 6.35 6.05 3.17
C GLY A 113 6.40 7.22 4.17
N VAL A 114 5.56 7.20 5.21
CA VAL A 114 5.56 8.22 6.27
C VAL A 114 6.86 8.19 7.06
N SER A 115 7.36 7.00 7.43
CA SER A 115 8.65 6.85 8.10
C SER A 115 9.79 7.42 7.28
N MET A 116 9.78 7.24 5.96
CA MET A 116 10.76 7.85 5.05
C MET A 116 10.70 9.38 5.07
N ILE A 117 9.49 9.95 4.98
CA ILE A 117 9.31 11.41 5.02
C ILE A 117 9.82 11.98 6.35
N VAL A 118 9.46 11.36 7.47
CA VAL A 118 9.93 11.78 8.80
C VAL A 118 11.45 11.66 8.90
N PHE A 119 12.03 10.59 8.35
CA PHE A 119 13.48 10.42 8.29
C PHE A 119 14.16 11.53 7.50
N LEU A 120 13.64 11.89 6.31
CA LEU A 120 14.18 12.98 5.49
C LEU A 120 14.06 14.35 6.17
N ILE A 121 12.92 14.63 6.80
CA ILE A 121 12.70 15.87 7.56
C ILE A 121 13.65 15.92 8.76
N GLY A 122 13.75 14.85 9.53
CA GLY A 122 14.64 14.76 10.69
C GLY A 122 16.11 14.93 10.32
N ARG A 123 16.53 14.34 9.19
CA ARG A 123 17.88 14.56 8.64
C ARG A 123 18.15 16.03 8.33
N LYS A 124 17.17 16.75 7.77
CA LYS A 124 17.28 18.20 7.50
C LYS A 124 17.37 19.00 8.81
N TYR A 125 16.55 18.68 9.81
CA TYR A 125 16.59 19.36 11.11
C TYR A 125 17.88 19.11 11.89
N MET A 126 18.48 17.93 11.76
CA MET A 126 19.76 17.59 12.40
C MET A 126 20.98 18.10 11.63
N GLY A 127 20.79 18.82 10.51
CA GLY A 127 21.90 19.42 9.75
C GLY A 127 22.77 18.41 9.01
N TRP A 128 22.25 17.21 8.70
CA TRP A 128 23.02 16.15 8.03
C TRP A 128 23.15 16.33 6.52
N ILE A 129 22.42 17.28 5.95
CA ILE A 129 22.48 17.68 4.55
C ILE A 129 22.57 19.20 4.55
N GLU A 130 23.64 19.73 3.96
CA GLU A 130 23.78 21.15 3.62
C GLU A 130 22.75 21.58 2.57
#